data_AF-A0A932ZML8-F1
#
_entry.id   AF-A0A932ZML8-F1
#
_cell.length_a   1.000
_cell.length_b   1.000
_cell.length_c   1.000
_cell.angle_alpha   90.00
_cell.angle_beta   90.00
_cell.angle_gamma   90.00
#
_symmetry.space_group_name_H-M   'P 1'
#
loop_
_entity.id
_entity.type
_entity.pdbx_description
1 polymer ?
#
loop_
_entity_poly.entity_id
_entity_poly.type
_entity_poly.pdbx_seq_one_letter_code
_entity_poly.pdbx_strand_id
1 'polypeptide(L)'
;MKEFKVRVYPSKTTLPKEKQLAWALAQLARANTAIDPEALAMAINRIIDNAAAACAAINRPPVAAARTQALAHPRKNGATLFGLPSDQTFECEWAAWANNVAVRELDMHDTFLAADYSHPGDTIPAIMAVAQQTGKSGNDFILGVLTAYEVQMNLVKGICLHEFKKDHIAHLA
;
A
#
# COMPACT_ATOMS: atom_id res chain seq x y z
N MET A 1 -20.81 -9.79 -5.59
CA MET A 1 -19.97 -9.41 -4.44
C MET A 1 -20.01 -10.55 -3.42
N LYS A 2 -18.86 -10.99 -2.89
CA LYS A 2 -18.80 -12.09 -1.92
C LYS A 2 -18.65 -11.52 -0.52
N GLU A 3 -19.60 -11.83 0.37
CA GLU A 3 -19.56 -11.38 1.76
C GLU A 3 -18.78 -12.37 2.63
N PHE A 4 -17.98 -11.85 3.56
CA PHE A 4 -17.21 -12.63 4.52
C PHE A 4 -17.65 -12.26 5.94
N LYS A 5 -18.25 -13.21 6.66
CA LYS A 5 -18.56 -13.03 8.07
C LYS A 5 -17.30 -13.26 8.91
N VAL A 6 -16.68 -12.17 9.35
CA VAL A 6 -15.49 -12.21 10.22
C VAL A 6 -15.92 -12.33 11.68
N ARG A 7 -15.27 -13.23 12.43
CA ARG A 7 -15.48 -13.41 13.87
C ARG A 7 -14.14 -13.54 14.57
N VAL A 8 -14.01 -12.90 15.72
CA VAL A 8 -12.83 -13.07 16.60
C VAL A 8 -12.90 -14.41 17.33
N TYR A 9 -11.75 -15.05 17.50
CA TYR A 9 -11.60 -16.28 18.27
C TYR A 9 -10.49 -16.13 19.31
N PRO A 10 -10.59 -16.77 20.48
CA PRO A 10 -9.48 -16.85 21.42
C PRO A 10 -8.22 -17.44 20.74
N SER A 11 -7.03 -16.96 21.12
CA SER A 11 -5.76 -17.41 20.52
C SER A 11 -5.49 -18.91 20.66
N LYS A 12 -6.08 -19.57 21.67
CA LYS A 12 -6.02 -21.03 21.87
C LYS A 12 -6.87 -21.84 20.87
N THR A 13 -7.76 -21.19 20.12
CA THR A 13 -8.65 -21.87 19.19
C THR A 13 -8.01 -21.96 17.82
N THR A 14 -7.66 -23.17 17.40
CA THR A 14 -7.16 -23.44 16.05
C THR A 14 -8.33 -23.56 15.07
N LEU A 15 -8.34 -22.72 14.04
CA LEU A 15 -9.31 -22.80 12.94
C LEU A 15 -8.69 -23.48 11.72
N PRO A 16 -9.47 -24.27 10.95
CA PRO A 16 -9.08 -24.63 9.59
C PRO A 16 -8.71 -23.38 8.80
N LYS A 17 -7.60 -23.42 8.04
CA LYS A 17 -7.07 -22.25 7.32
C LYS A 17 -8.12 -21.60 6.43
N GLU A 18 -8.97 -22.40 5.78
CA GLU A 18 -10.04 -21.96 4.89
C GLU A 18 -11.11 -21.10 5.56
N LYS A 19 -11.20 -21.17 6.90
CA LYS A 19 -12.10 -20.38 7.73
C LYS A 19 -11.45 -19.12 8.30
N GLN A 20 -10.17 -18.88 8.03
CA GLN A 20 -9.43 -17.70 8.51
C GLN A 20 -9.55 -16.56 7.49
N LEU A 21 -9.66 -15.32 7.98
CA LEU A 21 -9.67 -14.13 7.12
C LEU A 21 -8.39 -14.05 6.27
N ALA A 22 -7.23 -14.38 6.85
CA ALA A 22 -5.96 -14.39 6.13
C ALA A 22 -5.98 -15.30 4.89
N TRP A 23 -6.68 -16.44 4.94
CA TRP A 23 -6.83 -17.31 3.77
C TRP A 23 -7.74 -16.72 2.69
N ALA A 24 -8.81 -16.02 3.09
CA ALA A 24 -9.65 -15.30 2.15
C ALA A 24 -8.88 -14.19 1.43
N LEU A 25 -8.08 -13.40 2.17
CA LEU A 25 -7.21 -12.37 1.61
C LEU A 25 -6.15 -12.95 0.68
N ALA A 26 -5.51 -14.07 1.06
CA ALA A 26 -4.54 -14.75 0.21
C ALA A 26 -5.16 -15.28 -1.10
N GLN A 27 -6.41 -15.76 -1.06
CA GLN A 27 -7.13 -16.16 -2.27
C GLN A 27 -7.45 -14.97 -3.17
N LEU A 28 -7.82 -13.82 -2.60
CA LEU A 28 -8.03 -12.59 -3.36
C LEU A 28 -6.73 -12.14 -4.03
N ALA A 29 -5.62 -12.09 -3.28
CA ALA A 29 -4.32 -11.67 -3.82
C ALA A 29 -3.75 -12.62 -4.88
N ARG A 30 -4.18 -13.89 -4.89
CA ARG A 30 -3.83 -14.86 -5.94
C ARG A 30 -4.73 -14.73 -7.18
N ALA A 31 -5.88 -14.08 -7.08
CA ALA A 31 -6.82 -14.01 -8.19
C ALA A 31 -6.19 -13.31 -9.39
N ASN A 32 -6.14 -13.99 -10.53
CA ASN A 32 -5.63 -13.45 -11.78
C ASN A 32 -6.80 -13.19 -12.72
N THR A 33 -7.52 -12.09 -12.44
CA THR A 33 -8.66 -11.64 -13.24
C THR A 33 -8.26 -10.48 -14.13
N ALA A 34 -8.97 -10.30 -15.25
CA ALA A 34 -8.82 -9.12 -16.07
C ALA A 34 -9.08 -7.86 -15.22
N ILE A 35 -8.24 -6.84 -15.40
CA ILE A 35 -8.41 -5.56 -14.73
C ILE A 35 -9.59 -4.83 -15.38
N ASP A 36 -10.51 -4.33 -14.57
CA ASP A 36 -11.58 -3.45 -15.02
C ASP A 36 -10.98 -2.14 -15.59
N PRO A 37 -11.37 -1.70 -16.80
CA PRO A 37 -10.77 -0.51 -17.43
C PRO A 37 -10.95 0.79 -16.62
N GLU A 38 -12.05 0.96 -15.90
CA GLU A 38 -12.28 2.15 -15.08
C GLU A 38 -11.40 2.10 -13.82
N ALA A 39 -11.30 0.92 -13.20
CA ALA A 39 -10.38 0.71 -12.08
C ALA A 39 -8.91 0.95 -12.47
N LEU A 40 -8.49 0.50 -13.66
CA LEU A 40 -7.16 0.78 -14.20
C LEU A 40 -6.92 2.29 -14.35
N ALA A 41 -7.86 3.00 -14.98
CA ALA A 41 -7.75 4.45 -15.17
C ALA A 41 -7.65 5.19 -13.84
N MET A 42 -8.44 4.78 -12.84
CA MET A 42 -8.38 5.38 -11.51
C MET A 42 -7.09 5.04 -10.76
N ALA A 43 -6.59 3.81 -10.85
CA ALA A 43 -5.30 3.44 -10.25
C ALA A 43 -4.15 4.27 -10.83
N ILE A 44 -4.15 4.51 -12.15
CA ILE A 44 -3.18 5.40 -12.80
C ILE A 44 -3.26 6.82 -12.24
N ASN A 45 -4.46 7.37 -12.05
CA ASN A 45 -4.64 8.69 -11.44
C ASN A 45 -4.06 8.73 -10.01
N ARG A 46 -4.26 7.67 -9.21
CA ARG A 46 -3.69 7.59 -7.84
C ARG A 46 -2.18 7.52 -7.81
N ILE A 47 -1.57 6.83 -8.78
CA ILE A 47 -0.10 6.78 -8.92
C ILE A 47 0.44 8.19 -9.24
N ILE A 48 -0.19 8.91 -10.17
CA ILE A 48 0.20 10.27 -10.53
C ILE A 48 0.03 11.23 -9.33
N ASP A 49 -1.11 11.13 -8.63
CA ASP A 49 -1.43 11.94 -7.45
C ASP A 49 -0.41 11.74 -6.32
N ASN A 50 -0.08 10.49 -6.00
CA ASN A 50 0.96 10.17 -5.02
C ASN A 50 2.33 10.74 -5.41
N ALA A 51 2.72 10.61 -6.68
CA ALA A 51 3.98 11.17 -7.15
C ALA A 51 4.00 12.70 -7.02
N ALA A 52 2.87 13.38 -7.27
CA ALA A 52 2.76 14.81 -7.08
C ALA A 52 2.85 15.22 -5.60
N ALA A 53 2.13 14.53 -4.71
CA ALA A 53 2.21 14.76 -3.26
C ALA A 53 3.63 14.56 -2.72
N ALA A 54 4.31 13.49 -3.12
CA ALA A 54 5.69 13.20 -2.75
C ALA A 54 6.67 14.29 -3.24
N CYS A 55 6.51 14.75 -4.49
CA CYS A 55 7.31 15.84 -5.05
C CYS A 55 7.10 17.16 -4.28
N ALA A 56 5.87 17.49 -3.91
CA ALA A 56 5.56 18.67 -3.12
C ALA A 56 6.18 18.60 -1.70
N ALA A 57 6.25 17.40 -1.13
CA ALA A 57 6.80 17.15 0.20
C ALA A 57 8.33 16.98 0.23
N ILE A 58 9.02 16.91 -0.91
CA ILE A 58 10.34 16.28 -1.02
C ILE A 58 11.45 16.88 -0.14
N ASN A 59 11.31 18.17 0.20
CA ASN A 59 12.27 18.92 1.03
C ASN A 59 11.78 19.14 2.48
N ARG A 60 10.66 18.54 2.88
CA ARG A 60 10.19 18.56 4.26
C ARG A 60 11.18 17.80 5.14
N PRO A 61 11.52 18.29 6.35
CA PRO A 61 12.49 17.65 7.23
C PRO A 61 12.27 16.13 7.46
N PRO A 62 11.06 15.63 7.76
CA PRO A 62 10.86 14.18 7.93
C PRO A 62 11.11 13.38 6.63
N VAL A 63 10.69 13.92 5.48
CA VAL A 63 10.91 13.31 4.16
C VAL A 63 12.39 13.25 3.81
N ALA A 64 13.12 14.35 4.05
CA ALA A 64 14.57 14.40 3.85
C ALA A 64 15.29 13.40 4.77
N ALA A 65 14.89 13.30 6.04
CA ALA A 65 15.47 12.34 6.99
C ALA A 65 15.24 10.88 6.56
N ALA A 66 14.01 10.53 6.17
CA ALA A 66 13.69 9.20 5.67
C ALA A 66 14.47 8.85 4.40
N ARG A 67 14.61 9.80 3.46
CA ARG A 67 15.46 9.65 2.29
C ARG A 67 16.93 9.43 2.65
N THR A 68 17.47 10.19 3.61
CA THR A 68 18.85 10.00 4.07
C THR A 68 19.08 8.62 4.69
N GLN A 69 18.11 8.07 5.42
CA GLN A 69 18.19 6.69 5.92
C GLN A 69 18.28 5.71 4.76
N ALA A 70 17.40 5.83 3.76
CA ALA A 70 17.39 4.95 2.60
C ALA A 70 18.69 5.00 1.77
N LEU A 71 19.37 6.15 1.73
CA LEU A 71 20.67 6.29 1.05
C LEU A 71 21.76 5.36 1.61
N ALA A 72 21.63 4.86 2.84
CA ALA A 72 22.56 3.91 3.43
C ALA A 72 22.38 2.47 2.92
N HIS A 73 21.36 2.20 2.10
CA HIS A 73 20.97 0.85 1.67
C HIS A 73 20.93 0.69 0.13
N PRO A 74 22.03 0.98 -0.60
CA PRO A 74 22.07 0.78 -2.05
C PRO A 74 21.91 -0.70 -2.40
N ARG A 75 21.16 -1.01 -3.46
CA ARG A 75 20.94 -2.38 -3.92
C ARG A 75 20.89 -2.45 -5.43
N LYS A 76 21.72 -3.31 -6.04
CA LYS A 76 21.59 -3.64 -7.46
C LYS A 76 20.23 -4.30 -7.71
N ASN A 77 19.52 -3.87 -8.75
CA ASN A 77 18.14 -4.29 -9.02
C ASN A 77 17.20 -3.99 -7.84
N GLY A 78 17.42 -2.85 -7.17
CA GLY A 78 16.54 -2.35 -6.11
C GLY A 78 15.40 -1.50 -6.65
N ALA A 79 14.90 -0.63 -5.79
CA ALA A 79 13.83 0.33 -6.05
C ALA A 79 14.34 1.77 -6.04
N THR A 80 13.63 2.65 -6.74
CA THR A 80 13.97 4.09 -6.87
C THR A 80 13.37 4.91 -5.74
N LEU A 81 14.02 6.03 -5.40
CA LEU A 81 13.48 7.03 -4.46
C LEU A 81 12.94 8.25 -5.21
N PHE A 82 11.85 8.84 -4.73
CA PHE A 82 11.42 10.15 -5.21
C PHE A 82 12.52 11.19 -4.98
N GLY A 83 12.71 12.09 -5.94
CA GLY A 83 13.69 13.18 -5.87
C GLY A 83 15.15 12.77 -6.11
N LEU A 84 15.43 11.50 -6.47
CA LEU A 84 16.76 11.04 -6.88
C LEU A 84 16.77 10.58 -8.36
N PRO A 85 17.97 10.54 -8.98
CA PRO A 85 18.14 9.93 -10.31
C PRO A 85 17.62 8.49 -10.35
N SER A 86 16.96 8.12 -11.44
CA SER A 86 16.34 6.79 -11.62
C SER A 86 17.34 5.65 -11.85
N ASP A 87 18.61 5.96 -12.11
CA ASP A 87 19.71 5.01 -12.20
C ASP A 87 20.27 4.60 -10.82
N GLN A 88 19.85 5.30 -9.75
CA GLN A 88 20.16 4.93 -8.36
C GLN A 88 19.05 4.07 -7.77
N THR A 89 19.43 2.93 -7.21
CA THR A 89 18.48 1.95 -6.65
C THR A 89 18.89 1.48 -5.27
N PHE A 90 17.89 1.22 -4.43
CA PHE A 90 18.01 0.94 -3.01
C PHE A 90 17.17 -0.28 -2.62
N GLU A 91 17.46 -0.88 -1.47
CA GLU A 91 16.65 -1.99 -0.96
C GLU A 91 15.17 -1.58 -0.86
N CYS A 92 14.27 -2.44 -1.34
CA CYS A 92 12.86 -2.08 -1.49
C CYS A 92 12.19 -1.71 -0.17
N GLU A 93 12.61 -2.29 0.97
CA GLU A 93 12.08 -1.92 2.29
C GLU A 93 12.37 -0.44 2.62
N TRP A 94 13.58 0.04 2.28
CA TRP A 94 14.02 1.41 2.52
C TRP A 94 13.44 2.38 1.50
N ALA A 95 13.25 1.92 0.27
CA ALA A 95 12.52 2.68 -0.74
C ALA A 95 11.05 2.84 -0.40
N ALA A 96 10.39 1.78 0.08
CA ALA A 96 9.03 1.82 0.58
C ALA A 96 8.92 2.82 1.74
N TRP A 97 9.83 2.76 2.71
CA TRP A 97 9.88 3.70 3.83
C TRP A 97 9.97 5.16 3.37
N ALA A 98 11.03 5.51 2.64
CA ALA A 98 11.29 6.89 2.25
C ALA A 98 10.20 7.47 1.33
N ASN A 99 9.72 6.67 0.38
CA ASN A 99 8.69 7.12 -0.55
C ASN A 99 7.32 7.26 0.13
N ASN A 100 6.97 6.39 1.09
CA ASN A 100 5.72 6.53 1.85
C ASN A 100 5.72 7.77 2.74
N VAL A 101 6.82 8.05 3.43
CA VAL A 101 6.95 9.30 4.21
C VAL A 101 6.73 10.51 3.30
N ALA A 102 7.27 10.51 2.08
CA ALA A 102 7.04 11.58 1.11
C ALA A 102 5.56 11.72 0.69
N VAL A 103 4.90 10.61 0.36
CA VAL A 103 3.49 10.60 -0.07
C VAL A 103 2.54 11.06 1.04
N ARG A 104 2.78 10.63 2.28
CA ARG A 104 1.90 10.90 3.42
C ARG A 104 2.12 12.27 4.07
N GLU A 105 3.32 12.84 3.98
CA GLU A 105 3.74 14.03 4.75
C GLU A 105 2.78 15.22 4.68
N LEU A 106 2.18 15.48 3.52
CA LEU A 106 1.32 16.65 3.33
C LEU A 106 -0.17 16.37 3.54
N ASP A 107 -0.57 15.11 3.72
CA ASP A 107 -1.97 14.70 3.82
C ASP A 107 -2.82 15.17 2.62
N MET A 108 -2.23 15.13 1.41
CA MET A 108 -2.82 15.67 0.18
C MET A 108 -3.23 14.61 -0.85
N HIS A 109 -2.95 13.33 -0.58
CA HIS A 109 -3.34 12.25 -1.48
C HIS A 109 -4.74 11.71 -1.14
N ASP A 110 -5.13 10.62 -1.76
CA ASP A 110 -6.49 10.08 -1.66
C ASP A 110 -6.99 9.85 -0.22
N THR A 111 -8.31 9.85 -0.08
CA THR A 111 -8.98 9.58 1.20
C THR A 111 -10.20 8.71 0.94
N PHE A 112 -10.42 7.74 1.82
CA PHE A 112 -11.58 6.88 1.82
C PHE A 112 -12.26 6.94 3.20
N LEU A 113 -13.55 7.22 3.21
CA LEU A 113 -14.35 7.42 4.42
C LEU A 113 -15.48 6.40 4.46
N ALA A 114 -15.56 5.59 5.53
CA ALA A 114 -16.62 4.64 5.79
C ALA A 114 -16.84 4.47 7.31
N ALA A 115 -16.89 3.24 7.84
CA ALA A 115 -16.97 3.01 9.28
C ALA A 115 -15.69 3.46 10.00
N ASP A 116 -14.55 3.31 9.33
CA ASP A 116 -13.29 3.99 9.65
C ASP A 116 -12.93 5.00 8.54
N TYR A 117 -11.79 5.66 8.64
CA TYR A 117 -11.19 6.46 7.56
C TYR A 117 -9.81 5.93 7.19
N SER A 118 -9.39 6.12 5.95
CA SER A 118 -8.05 5.71 5.52
C SER A 118 -7.57 6.43 4.28
N HIS A 119 -6.29 6.25 3.96
CA HIS A 119 -5.68 6.69 2.70
C HIS A 119 -5.10 5.48 1.96
N PRO A 120 -5.86 4.84 1.04
CA PRO A 120 -5.37 3.65 0.33
C PRO A 120 -4.11 3.90 -0.52
N GLY A 121 -3.87 5.16 -0.90
CA GLY A 121 -2.67 5.61 -1.59
C GLY A 121 -1.37 5.32 -0.82
N ASP A 122 -1.42 5.18 0.51
CA ASP A 122 -0.29 4.78 1.34
C ASP A 122 0.29 3.39 0.98
N THR A 123 -0.44 2.56 0.23
CA THR A 123 0.07 1.22 -0.19
C THR A 123 0.95 1.29 -1.45
N ILE A 124 0.73 2.29 -2.31
CA ILE A 124 1.33 2.36 -3.65
C ILE A 124 2.87 2.36 -3.61
N PRO A 125 3.56 3.17 -2.78
CA PRO A 125 5.02 3.21 -2.81
C PRO A 125 5.67 1.90 -2.38
N ALA A 126 5.04 1.17 -1.45
CA ALA A 126 5.53 -0.13 -0.99
C ALA A 126 5.41 -1.19 -2.09
N ILE A 127 4.24 -1.25 -2.75
CA ILE A 127 3.99 -2.19 -3.85
C ILE A 127 4.91 -1.86 -5.04
N MET A 128 5.10 -0.58 -5.34
CA MET A 128 6.02 -0.12 -6.39
C MET A 128 7.46 -0.55 -6.10
N ALA A 129 7.94 -0.37 -4.87
CA ALA A 129 9.29 -0.76 -4.49
C ALA A 129 9.52 -2.28 -4.62
N VAL A 130 8.57 -3.10 -4.16
CA VAL A 130 8.63 -4.56 -4.32
C VAL A 130 8.58 -4.94 -5.80
N ALA A 131 7.69 -4.33 -6.59
CA ALA A 131 7.56 -4.61 -8.02
C ALA A 131 8.84 -4.30 -8.78
N GLN A 132 9.48 -3.16 -8.51
CA GLN A 132 10.77 -2.79 -9.10
C GLN A 132 11.86 -3.81 -8.73
N GLN A 133 12.03 -4.10 -7.44
CA GLN A 133 13.09 -5.00 -6.97
C GLN A 133 12.91 -6.45 -7.45
N THR A 134 11.66 -6.88 -7.66
CA THR A 134 11.34 -8.23 -8.15
C THR A 134 11.16 -8.31 -9.67
N GLY A 135 11.41 -7.23 -10.40
CA GLY A 135 11.34 -7.19 -11.86
C GLY A 135 9.93 -7.45 -12.41
N LYS A 136 8.89 -6.99 -11.70
CA LYS A 136 7.49 -7.19 -12.09
C LYS A 136 7.05 -6.20 -13.15
N SER A 137 6.07 -6.61 -13.94
CA SER A 137 5.50 -5.77 -15.00
C SER A 137 4.60 -4.67 -14.42
N GLY A 138 4.30 -3.65 -15.23
CA GLY A 138 3.29 -2.65 -14.85
C GLY A 138 1.92 -3.27 -14.59
N ASN A 139 1.57 -4.36 -15.29
CA ASN A 139 0.31 -5.08 -15.06
C ASN A 139 0.30 -5.75 -13.67
N ASP A 140 1.40 -6.41 -13.29
CA ASP A 140 1.52 -7.01 -11.95
C ASP A 140 1.47 -5.95 -10.85
N PHE A 141 2.10 -4.79 -11.08
CA PHE A 141 2.07 -3.66 -10.17
C PHE A 141 0.65 -3.14 -9.96
N ILE A 142 -0.10 -2.89 -11.05
CA ILE A 142 -1.50 -2.44 -10.95
C ILE A 142 -2.38 -3.47 -10.26
N LEU A 143 -2.22 -4.77 -10.56
CA LEU A 143 -2.95 -5.82 -9.85
C LEU A 143 -2.67 -5.80 -8.34
N GLY A 144 -1.42 -5.58 -7.94
CA GLY A 144 -1.04 -5.39 -6.54
C GLY A 144 -1.76 -4.21 -5.90
N VAL A 145 -1.73 -3.03 -6.55
CA VAL A 145 -2.39 -1.81 -6.05
C VAL A 145 -3.91 -2.03 -5.91
N LEU A 146 -4.57 -2.57 -6.93
CA LEU A 146 -6.00 -2.82 -6.89
C LEU A 146 -6.39 -3.84 -5.81
N THR A 147 -5.56 -4.87 -5.62
CA THR A 147 -5.75 -5.85 -4.53
C THR A 147 -5.67 -5.18 -3.17
N ALA A 148 -4.65 -4.35 -2.94
CA ALA A 148 -4.47 -3.64 -1.68
C ALA A 148 -5.63 -2.68 -1.39
N TYR A 149 -6.05 -1.91 -2.39
CA TYR A 149 -7.22 -1.02 -2.31
C TYR A 149 -8.48 -1.80 -1.96
N GLU A 150 -8.74 -2.92 -2.64
CA GLU A 150 -9.93 -3.75 -2.39
C GLU A 150 -9.92 -4.29 -0.95
N VAL A 151 -8.77 -4.78 -0.46
CA VAL A 151 -8.65 -5.28 0.91
C VAL A 151 -8.88 -4.15 1.92
N GLN A 152 -8.11 -3.07 1.83
CA GLN A 152 -8.15 -1.97 2.78
C GLN A 152 -9.53 -1.31 2.83
N MET A 153 -10.14 -1.00 1.68
CA MET A 153 -11.45 -0.38 1.64
C MET A 153 -12.54 -1.28 2.23
N ASN A 154 -12.49 -2.60 2.03
CA ASN A 154 -13.46 -3.51 2.63
C ASN A 154 -13.26 -3.66 4.15
N LEU A 155 -12.01 -3.62 4.63
CA LEU A 155 -11.74 -3.60 6.07
C LEU A 155 -12.25 -2.30 6.72
N VAL A 156 -11.98 -1.15 6.10
CA VAL A 156 -12.43 0.18 6.55
C VAL A 156 -13.96 0.33 6.54
N LYS A 157 -14.65 -0.31 5.58
CA LYS A 157 -16.12 -0.38 5.58
C LYS A 157 -16.68 -1.22 6.72
N GLY A 158 -16.00 -2.30 7.10
CA GLY A 158 -16.53 -3.30 8.02
C GLY A 158 -16.06 -3.20 9.47
N ILE A 159 -14.94 -2.52 9.75
CA ILE A 159 -14.28 -2.51 11.05
C ILE A 159 -13.80 -1.09 11.38
N CYS A 160 -14.48 -0.42 12.32
CA CYS A 160 -14.00 0.82 12.90
C CYS A 160 -12.91 0.51 13.95
N LEU A 161 -11.66 0.85 13.68
CA LEU A 161 -10.57 0.72 14.65
C LEU A 161 -10.50 1.93 15.57
N HIS A 162 -10.88 3.10 15.05
CA HIS A 162 -10.90 4.35 15.79
C HIS A 162 -11.76 4.28 17.07
N GLU A 163 -12.92 3.60 17.03
CA GLU A 163 -13.76 3.41 18.23
C GLU A 163 -13.06 2.65 19.36
N PHE A 164 -12.04 1.85 19.01
CA PHE A 164 -11.19 1.11 19.94
C PHE A 164 -9.84 1.78 20.18
N LYS A 165 -9.67 3.05 19.80
CA LYS A 165 -8.42 3.83 19.92
C LYS A 165 -7.24 3.15 19.22
N LYS A 166 -7.53 2.40 18.15
CA LYS A 166 -6.53 1.82 17.26
C LYS A 166 -6.48 2.66 15.99
N ASP A 167 -5.28 2.90 15.51
CA ASP A 167 -5.09 3.66 14.29
C ASP A 167 -5.45 2.85 13.05
N HIS A 168 -5.98 3.53 12.04
CA HIS A 168 -6.47 2.96 10.79
C HIS A 168 -5.35 2.35 9.93
N ILE A 169 -4.08 2.67 10.23
CA ILE A 169 -2.91 2.05 9.56
C ILE A 169 -2.91 0.52 9.67
N ALA A 170 -3.61 -0.06 10.65
CA ALA A 170 -3.75 -1.51 10.76
C ALA A 170 -4.67 -2.13 9.68
N HIS A 171 -5.32 -1.30 8.85
CA HIS A 171 -6.02 -1.72 7.64
C HIS A 171 -5.16 -1.69 6.38
N LEU A 172 -3.94 -1.16 6.44
CA LEU A 172 -3.02 -1.16 5.29
C LEU A 172 -2.75 -2.61 4.85
N ALA A 173 -2.83 -2.85 3.54
CA ALA A 173 -2.84 -4.17 2.92
C ALA A 173 -1.72 -4.34 1.88
#